data_AF-A0A1G0DTS5-F1
#
_entry.id   AF-A0A1G0DTS5-F1
#
_cell.length_a   1.000
_cell.length_b   1.000
_cell.length_c   1.000
_cell.angle_alpha   90.00
_cell.angle_beta   90.00
_cell.angle_gamma   90.00
#
_symmetry.space_group_name_H-M   'P 1'
#
loop_
_entity.id
_entity.type
_entity.pdbx_description
1 polymer ?
#
loop_
_entity_poly.entity_id
_entity_poly.type
_entity_poly.pdbx_seq_one_letter_code
_entity_poly.pdbx_strand_id
1 'polypeptide(L)'
;MDIRYPAIFEPQKPSGFFVRFIDIPEAITQGETKDECEFNGAEVLSLILEKYIESGRETPLPTQRVKGAHYLAPDAKVQAALLVRLARGERSLAEVARALETSWPSAKRLEDPRHYPTLKQLEKAAAALGKKLVLSFE
;
A
#
# COMPACT_ATOMS: atom_id res chain seq x y z
N MET A 1 -4.14 9.97 3.36
CA MET A 1 -4.66 8.79 2.66
C MET A 1 -4.17 7.61 3.45
N ASP A 2 -5.02 6.63 3.71
CA ASP A 2 -4.73 5.53 4.63
C ASP A 2 -4.70 4.24 3.82
N ILE A 3 -3.54 3.56 3.79
CA ILE A 3 -3.30 2.38 2.96
C ILE A 3 -3.43 1.14 3.84
N ARG A 4 -4.63 0.90 4.35
CA ARG A 4 -4.98 -0.25 5.18
C ARG A 4 -6.18 -0.97 4.60
N TYR A 5 -5.98 -2.23 4.23
CA TYR A 5 -7.00 -3.03 3.56
C TYR A 5 -7.74 -3.94 4.53
N PRO A 6 -9.08 -4.04 4.41
CA PRO A 6 -9.89 -4.92 5.24
C PRO A 6 -9.64 -6.39 4.87
N ALA A 7 -9.14 -7.14 5.84
CA ALA A 7 -9.01 -8.59 5.82
C ALA A 7 -10.05 -9.24 6.72
N ILE A 8 -10.57 -10.40 6.32
CA ILE A 8 -11.39 -11.27 7.15
C ILE A 8 -10.56 -12.46 7.57
N PHE A 9 -10.50 -12.72 8.88
CA PHE A 9 -9.86 -13.90 9.45
C PHE A 9 -10.96 -14.93 9.73
N GLU A 10 -11.04 -15.96 8.89
CA GLU A 10 -12.06 -17.01 8.97
C GLU A 10 -11.49 -18.21 9.73
N PRO A 11 -12.00 -18.55 10.93
CA PRO A 11 -11.50 -19.67 11.70
C PRO A 11 -11.62 -21.00 10.92
N GLN A 12 -10.56 -21.80 10.95
CA GLN A 12 -10.47 -23.10 10.32
C GLN A 12 -10.47 -24.23 11.36
N LYS A 13 -10.76 -25.45 10.90
CA LYS A 13 -10.62 -26.68 11.70
C LYS A 13 -9.32 -27.40 11.30
N PRO A 14 -8.58 -28.01 12.24
CA PRO A 14 -8.83 -28.05 13.69
C PRO A 14 -8.45 -26.76 14.44
N SER A 15 -7.59 -25.93 13.85
CA SER A 15 -7.13 -24.63 14.39
C SER A 15 -6.78 -23.68 13.26
N GLY A 16 -6.39 -22.45 13.62
CA GLY A 16 -5.91 -21.42 12.70
C GLY A 16 -7.02 -20.66 11.97
N PHE A 17 -6.60 -19.81 11.04
CA PHE A 17 -7.47 -18.92 10.29
C PHE A 17 -7.04 -18.88 8.83
N PHE A 18 -8.04 -18.82 7.95
CA PHE A 18 -7.87 -18.42 6.57
C PHE A 18 -8.02 -16.89 6.48
N VAL A 19 -7.09 -16.23 5.80
CA VAL A 19 -7.05 -14.78 5.67
C VAL A 19 -7.33 -14.42 4.22
N ARG A 20 -8.32 -13.56 4.00
CA ARG A 20 -8.63 -13.00 2.68
C ARG A 20 -8.91 -11.51 2.76
N PHE A 21 -8.47 -10.77 1.74
CA PHE A 21 -8.78 -9.35 1.60
C PHE A 21 -10.05 -9.15 0.77
N ILE A 22 -10.89 -8.20 1.19
CA ILE A 22 -12.18 -7.93 0.53
C ILE A 22 -11.96 -7.27 -0.84
N ASP A 23 -11.03 -6.32 -0.88
CA ASP A 23 -10.77 -5.53 -2.10
C ASP A 23 -9.80 -6.23 -3.06
N ILE A 24 -9.07 -7.25 -2.58
CA ILE A 24 -8.01 -7.94 -3.31
C ILE A 24 -8.20 -9.47 -3.13
N PRO A 25 -9.16 -10.09 -3.84
CA PRO A 25 -9.54 -11.48 -3.61
C PRO A 25 -8.42 -12.50 -3.82
N GLU A 26 -7.40 -12.17 -4.62
CA GLU A 26 -6.21 -13.01 -4.81
C GLU A 26 -5.16 -12.90 -3.69
N ALA A 27 -5.28 -11.90 -2.80
CA ALA A 27 -4.43 -11.81 -1.61
C ALA A 27 -5.02 -12.72 -0.53
N ILE A 28 -4.51 -13.96 -0.51
CA ILE A 28 -4.94 -15.01 0.41
C ILE A 28 -3.76 -15.60 1.15
N THR A 29 -3.94 -15.90 2.42
CA THR A 29 -2.93 -16.56 3.25
C THR A 29 -3.61 -17.24 4.44
N GLN A 30 -2.83 -17.76 5.39
CA GLN A 30 -3.32 -18.39 6.61
C GLN A 30 -2.34 -18.18 7.77
N GLY A 31 -2.79 -18.42 8.99
CA GLY A 31 -1.95 -18.43 10.19
C GLY A 31 -2.63 -19.16 11.34
N GLU A 32 -1.87 -19.68 12.30
CA GLU A 32 -2.42 -20.39 13.46
C GLU A 32 -2.94 -19.41 14.53
N THR A 33 -2.28 -18.26 14.64
CA THR A 33 -2.63 -17.20 15.60
C THR A 33 -3.03 -15.90 14.88
N LYS A 34 -3.63 -14.97 15.61
CA LYS A 34 -3.95 -13.64 15.04
C LYS A 34 -2.68 -12.90 14.62
N ASP A 35 -1.64 -12.93 15.43
CA ASP A 35 -0.36 -12.27 15.14
C ASP A 35 0.27 -12.84 13.86
N GLU A 36 0.23 -14.17 13.68
CA GLU A 36 0.66 -14.80 12.42
C GLU A 36 -0.20 -14.38 11.23
N CYS A 37 -1.52 -14.26 11.41
CA CYS A 37 -2.42 -13.81 10.36
C CYS A 37 -2.17 -12.35 9.96
N GLU A 38 -1.86 -11.48 10.93
CA GLU A 38 -1.50 -10.08 10.70
C GLU A 38 -0.17 -9.98 9.95
N PHE A 39 0.86 -10.72 10.40
CA PHE A 39 2.16 -10.77 9.75
C PHE A 39 2.06 -11.33 8.32
N ASN A 40 1.51 -12.54 8.17
CA ASN A 40 1.35 -13.19 6.86
C ASN A 40 0.42 -12.37 5.94
N GLY A 41 -0.60 -11.75 6.51
CA GLY A 41 -1.54 -10.88 5.80
C GLY A 41 -0.87 -9.63 5.22
N ALA A 42 -0.03 -8.96 6.02
CA ALA A 42 0.77 -7.83 5.54
C ALA A 42 1.76 -8.22 4.44
N GLU A 43 2.41 -9.39 4.57
CA GLU A 43 3.35 -9.92 3.57
C GLU A 43 2.65 -10.20 2.23
N VAL A 44 1.53 -10.95 2.23
CA VAL A 44 0.81 -11.25 0.99
C VAL A 44 0.18 -10.01 0.37
N LEU A 45 -0.30 -9.08 1.19
CA LEU A 45 -0.83 -7.80 0.72
C LEU A 45 0.26 -6.99 0.01
N SER A 46 1.45 -6.91 0.59
CA SER A 46 2.61 -6.23 0.00
C SER A 46 2.97 -6.86 -1.34
N LEU A 47 3.10 -8.19 -1.40
CA LEU A 47 3.43 -8.92 -2.62
C LEU A 47 2.43 -8.65 -3.77
N ILE A 48 1.13 -8.69 -3.49
CA ILE A 48 0.11 -8.50 -4.52
C ILE A 48 0.07 -7.03 -4.99
N LEU A 49 0.20 -6.08 -4.09
CA LEU A 49 0.22 -4.65 -4.42
C LEU A 49 1.48 -4.26 -5.20
N GLU A 50 2.66 -4.82 -4.85
CA GLU A 50 3.88 -4.69 -5.66
C GLU A 50 3.62 -5.12 -7.11
N LYS A 51 3.04 -6.32 -7.27
CA LYS A 51 2.72 -6.87 -8.60
C LYS A 51 1.73 -5.99 -9.36
N TYR A 52 0.73 -5.41 -8.70
CA TYR A 52 -0.21 -4.50 -9.34
C TYR A 52 0.51 -3.27 -9.89
N ILE A 53 1.36 -2.64 -9.07
CA ILE A 53 2.09 -1.44 -9.47
C ILE A 53 3.04 -1.74 -10.65
N GLU A 54 3.76 -2.85 -10.59
CA GLU A 54 4.71 -3.29 -11.63
C GLU A 54 4.05 -3.63 -12.96
N SER A 55 2.89 -4.28 -12.91
CA SER A 55 2.11 -4.60 -14.10
C SER A 55 1.30 -3.42 -14.63
N GLY A 56 1.34 -2.27 -13.95
CA GLY A 56 0.54 -1.09 -14.30
C GLY A 56 -0.96 -1.28 -14.06
N ARG A 57 -1.36 -2.34 -13.34
CA ARG A 57 -2.76 -2.58 -12.97
C ARG A 57 -3.24 -1.50 -12.01
N GLU A 58 -4.53 -1.16 -12.12
CA GLU A 58 -5.18 -0.30 -11.15
C GLU A 58 -5.22 -0.97 -9.78
N THR A 59 -4.89 -0.20 -8.74
CA THR A 59 -4.92 -0.67 -7.36
C THR A 59 -6.24 -0.24 -6.73
N PRO A 60 -7.08 -1.18 -6.24
CA PRO A 60 -8.34 -0.84 -5.61
C PRO A 60 -8.09 -0.01 -4.35
N LEU A 61 -8.95 0.97 -4.07
CA LEU A 61 -8.88 1.70 -2.81
C LEU A 61 -9.42 0.84 -1.66
N PRO A 62 -8.89 0.95 -0.43
CA PRO A 62 -9.35 0.13 0.67
C PRO A 62 -10.77 0.47 1.12
N THR A 63 -11.64 -0.54 1.19
CA THR A 63 -13.01 -0.36 1.69
C THR A 63 -13.02 -0.09 3.20
N GLN A 64 -13.68 0.99 3.60
CA GLN A 64 -13.69 1.46 4.98
C GLN A 64 -14.89 0.92 5.77
N ARG A 65 -14.73 0.81 7.09
CA ARG A 65 -15.78 0.45 8.07
C ARG A 65 -16.46 -0.91 7.80
N VAL A 66 -15.70 -1.89 7.33
CA VAL A 66 -16.22 -3.26 7.17
C VAL A 66 -16.34 -3.92 8.54
N LYS A 67 -17.55 -4.36 8.90
CA LYS A 67 -17.83 -5.00 10.18
C LYS A 67 -17.03 -6.30 10.32
N GLY A 68 -16.26 -6.40 11.41
CA GLY A 68 -15.47 -7.59 11.72
C GLY A 68 -14.19 -7.74 10.90
N ALA A 69 -13.80 -6.73 10.12
CA ALA A 69 -12.54 -6.76 9.38
C ALA A 69 -11.35 -6.36 10.25
N HIS A 70 -10.22 -7.00 10.01
CA HIS A 70 -8.89 -6.64 10.46
C HIS A 70 -8.24 -5.76 9.39
N TYR A 71 -7.83 -4.55 9.73
CA TYR A 71 -7.25 -3.61 8.78
C TYR A 71 -5.74 -3.76 8.77
N LEU A 72 -5.19 -4.29 7.66
CA LEU A 72 -3.76 -4.55 7.53
C LEU A 72 -3.13 -3.58 6.53
N ALA A 73 -1.98 -3.03 6.89
CA ALA A 73 -1.16 -2.23 5.99
C ALA A 73 -0.16 -3.14 5.24
N PRO A 74 0.19 -2.84 3.98
CA PRO A 74 1.37 -3.42 3.37
C PRO A 74 2.63 -2.81 4.00
N ASP A 75 3.81 -3.27 3.61
CA ASP A 75 5.05 -2.70 4.08
C ASP A 75 5.20 -1.20 3.73
N ALA A 76 6.11 -0.53 4.41
CA ALA A 76 6.27 0.92 4.27
C ALA A 76 6.68 1.37 2.85
N LYS A 77 7.42 0.53 2.09
CA LYS A 77 7.85 0.90 0.72
C LYS A 77 6.68 0.86 -0.27
N VAL A 78 5.82 -0.16 -0.15
CA VAL A 78 4.59 -0.29 -0.93
C VAL A 78 3.61 0.82 -0.57
N GLN A 79 3.43 1.11 0.73
CA GLN A 79 2.62 2.25 1.18
C GLN A 79 3.11 3.56 0.56
N ALA A 80 4.41 3.83 0.60
CA ALA A 80 5.02 5.03 0.04
C ALA A 80 4.73 5.16 -1.47
N ALA A 81 4.97 4.10 -2.24
CA ALA A 81 4.71 4.10 -3.68
C ALA A 81 3.23 4.33 -4.01
N LEU A 82 2.32 3.70 -3.28
CA LEU A 82 0.88 3.89 -3.45
C LEU A 82 0.43 5.30 -3.08
N LEU A 83 0.92 5.87 -1.98
CA LEU A 83 0.61 7.24 -1.59
C LEU A 83 0.99 8.24 -2.68
N VAL A 84 2.19 8.10 -3.26
CA VAL A 84 2.65 8.98 -4.36
C VAL A 84 1.78 8.77 -5.60
N ARG A 85 1.56 7.52 -6.01
CA ARG A 85 0.77 7.18 -7.20
C ARG A 85 -0.66 7.69 -7.10
N LEU A 86 -1.33 7.46 -5.98
CA LEU A 86 -2.70 7.90 -5.75
C LEU A 86 -2.80 9.43 -5.61
N ALA A 87 -1.81 10.08 -4.98
CA ALA A 87 -1.77 11.54 -4.89
C ALA A 87 -1.49 12.22 -6.25
N ARG A 88 -0.70 11.57 -7.12
CA ARG A 88 -0.49 12.01 -8.51
C ARG A 88 -1.80 12.02 -9.28
N GLY A 89 -2.58 10.94 -9.17
CA GLY A 89 -3.81 10.75 -9.95
C GLY A 89 -3.53 10.79 -11.45
N GLU A 90 -4.31 11.57 -12.19
CA GLU A 90 -4.20 11.69 -13.66
C GLU A 90 -3.00 12.54 -14.13
N ARG A 91 -2.28 13.19 -13.22
CA ARG A 91 -1.10 13.99 -13.61
C ARG A 91 -0.03 13.09 -14.21
N SER A 92 0.64 13.56 -15.24
CA SER A 92 1.77 12.85 -15.85
C SER A 92 2.99 12.84 -14.92
N LEU A 93 3.85 11.81 -15.04
CA LEU A 93 5.13 11.77 -14.33
C LEU A 93 6.04 12.97 -14.69
N ALA A 94 5.89 13.54 -15.89
CA ALA A 94 6.63 14.73 -16.30
C ALA A 94 6.18 15.99 -15.55
N GLU A 95 4.88 16.12 -15.25
CA GLU A 95 4.37 17.19 -14.38
C GLU A 95 4.87 17.03 -12.96
N VAL A 96 4.84 15.81 -12.42
CA VAL A 96 5.37 15.53 -11.08
C VAL A 96 6.87 15.81 -11.00
N ALA A 97 7.66 15.38 -11.98
CA ALA A 97 9.09 15.65 -12.03
C ALA A 97 9.40 17.15 -12.03
N ARG A 98 8.65 17.95 -12.80
CA ARG A 98 8.78 19.41 -12.83
C ARG A 98 8.42 20.03 -11.48
N ALA A 99 7.31 19.61 -10.88
CA ALA A 99 6.89 20.13 -9.57
C ALA A 99 7.86 19.76 -8.43
N LEU A 100 8.54 18.61 -8.55
CA LEU A 100 9.58 18.15 -7.63
C LEU A 100 10.97 18.75 -7.90
N GLU A 101 11.14 19.50 -8.98
CA GLU A 101 12.44 19.98 -9.49
C GLU A 101 13.45 18.83 -9.60
N THR A 102 13.03 17.71 -10.18
CA THR A 102 13.84 16.49 -10.28
C THR A 102 13.78 15.89 -11.68
N SER A 103 14.62 14.89 -11.95
CA SER A 103 14.61 14.18 -13.21
C SER A 103 13.42 13.23 -13.32
N TRP A 104 12.94 12.98 -14.53
CA TRP A 104 11.85 12.02 -14.77
C TRP A 104 12.11 10.63 -14.15
N PRO A 105 13.31 10.03 -14.26
CA PRO A 105 13.59 8.75 -13.59
C PRO A 105 13.50 8.83 -12.06
N SER A 106 13.87 9.96 -11.46
CA SER A 106 13.78 10.15 -10.01
C SER A 106 12.33 10.25 -9.56
N ALA A 107 11.49 10.97 -10.30
CA ALA A 107 10.05 11.04 -10.04
C ALA A 107 9.38 9.68 -10.22
N LYS A 108 9.70 8.95 -11.31
CA LYS A 108 9.19 7.59 -11.54
C LYS A 108 9.54 6.63 -10.40
N ARG A 109 10.75 6.72 -9.86
CA ARG A 109 11.22 5.86 -8.78
C ARG A 109 10.42 6.04 -7.49
N LEU A 110 9.75 7.16 -7.28
CA LEU A 110 8.87 7.36 -6.11
C LEU A 110 7.59 6.53 -6.18
N GLU A 111 7.23 6.00 -7.35
CA GLU A 111 6.12 5.06 -7.54
C GLU A 111 6.60 3.62 -7.73
N ASP A 112 7.91 3.36 -7.57
CA ASP A 112 8.47 2.02 -7.60
C ASP A 112 8.29 1.36 -6.22
N PRO A 113 7.53 0.27 -6.10
CA PRO A 113 7.24 -0.32 -4.81
C PRO A 113 8.44 -1.07 -4.23
N ARG A 114 9.52 -1.26 -5.00
CA ARG A 114 10.81 -1.80 -4.52
C ARG A 114 11.76 -0.72 -4.03
N HIS A 115 11.44 0.55 -4.23
CA HIS A 115 12.26 1.67 -3.79
C HIS A 115 11.90 2.09 -2.37
N TYR A 116 12.92 2.31 -1.53
CA TYR A 116 12.76 2.98 -0.23
C TYR A 116 13.05 4.48 -0.39
N PRO A 117 12.02 5.33 -0.55
CA PRO A 117 12.22 6.76 -0.59
C PRO A 117 12.59 7.28 0.80
N THR A 118 13.49 8.25 0.85
CA THR A 118 13.80 8.97 2.09
C THR A 118 12.61 9.82 2.53
N LEU A 119 12.51 10.12 3.84
CA LEU A 119 11.48 11.03 4.37
C LEU A 119 11.49 12.39 3.65
N LYS A 120 12.68 12.92 3.34
CA LYS A 120 12.84 14.18 2.58
C LYS A 120 12.24 14.09 1.18
N GLN A 121 12.38 12.96 0.49
CA GLN A 121 11.76 12.75 -0.82
C GLN A 121 10.24 12.67 -0.71
N LEU A 122 9.72 11.93 0.28
CA LEU A 122 8.28 11.81 0.52
C LEU A 122 7.64 13.13 0.92
N GLU A 123 8.29 13.91 1.77
CA GLU A 123 7.79 15.23 2.19
C GLU A 123 7.70 16.19 0.99
N LYS A 124 8.74 16.24 0.15
CA LYS A 124 8.73 17.01 -1.11
C LYS A 124 7.63 16.55 -2.06
N ALA A 125 7.49 15.24 -2.26
CA ALA A 125 6.46 14.67 -3.12
C ALA A 125 5.05 14.98 -2.62
N ALA A 126 4.80 14.82 -1.33
CA ALA A 126 3.53 15.18 -0.71
C ALA A 126 3.23 16.66 -0.95
N ALA A 127 4.17 17.57 -0.66
CA ALA A 127 3.98 19.01 -0.85
C ALA A 127 3.70 19.37 -2.33
N ALA A 128 4.48 18.83 -3.27
CA ALA A 128 4.29 19.06 -4.71
C ALA A 128 2.93 18.56 -5.24
N LEU A 129 2.36 17.54 -4.58
CA LEU A 129 1.04 16.97 -4.89
C LEU A 129 -0.10 17.59 -4.07
N GLY A 130 0.16 18.67 -3.32
CA GLY A 130 -0.84 19.36 -2.49
C GLY A 130 -1.29 18.53 -1.27
N LYS A 131 -0.43 17.66 -0.76
CA LYS A 131 -0.61 16.81 0.42
C LYS A 131 0.38 17.19 1.51
N LYS A 132 0.18 16.63 2.71
CA LYS A 132 1.10 16.74 3.84
C LYS A 132 1.54 15.33 4.26
N LEU A 133 2.85 15.14 4.44
CA LEU A 133 3.37 13.92 5.06
C LEU A 133 3.07 13.95 6.56
N VAL A 134 2.45 12.88 7.06
CA VAL A 134 2.18 12.65 8.49
C VAL A 134 2.64 11.24 8.80
N LEU A 135 3.36 11.08 9.91
CA LEU A 135 3.85 9.78 10.39
C LEU A 135 3.08 9.39 11.65
N SER A 136 2.79 8.10 11.77
CA SER A 136 2.22 7.47 12.95
C SER A 136 2.91 6.12 13.17
N PHE A 137 3.06 5.73 14.44
CA PHE A 137 3.38 4.36 14.84
C PHE A 137 2.08 3.67 15.24
N GLU A 138 1.99 2.38 14.96
CA GLU A 138 0.87 1.52 15.33
C GLU A 138 1.36 0.41 16.27
#